data_AF-A0A8J5N079-F1
#
_entry.id   AF-A0A8J5N079-F1
#
_cell.length_a   1.000
_cell.length_b   1.000
_cell.length_c   1.000
_cell.angle_alpha   90.00
_cell.angle_beta   90.00
_cell.angle_gamma   90.00
#
_symmetry.space_group_name_H-M   'P 1'
#
loop_
_entity.id
_entity.type
_entity.pdbx_description
1 polymer ?
#
loop_
_entity_poly.entity_id
_entity_poly.type
_entity_poly.pdbx_seq_one_letter_code
_entity_poly.pdbx_strand_id
1 'polypeptide(L)'
;MKILMMVVLGLVAMAAALPADIINYELDNQEHEQEGVAGTAVEGEYSWVAPDGNEYKVKYIADRFGYRVIEDNVVPRTRSLDITDASEEE
;
A
#
# COMPACT_ATOMS: atom_id res chain seq x y z
N MET A 1 -9.12 -41.50 -3.18
CA MET A 1 -8.93 -40.84 -1.86
C MET A 1 -7.60 -40.05 -1.75
N LYS A 2 -6.44 -40.58 -2.13
CA LYS A 2 -5.16 -39.83 -2.06
C LYS A 2 -5.11 -38.57 -2.95
N ILE A 3 -5.53 -38.69 -4.22
CA ILE A 3 -5.53 -37.55 -5.17
C ILE A 3 -6.52 -36.46 -4.72
N LEU A 4 -7.71 -36.86 -4.25
CA LEU A 4 -8.68 -35.94 -3.66
C LEU A 4 -8.12 -35.23 -2.42
N MET A 5 -7.40 -35.93 -1.53
CA MET A 5 -6.73 -35.29 -0.40
C MET A 5 -5.64 -34.32 -0.83
N MET A 6 -4.86 -34.62 -1.88
CA MET A 6 -3.83 -33.67 -2.36
C MET A 6 -4.44 -32.42 -3.00
N VAL A 7 -5.54 -32.55 -3.75
CA VAL A 7 -6.27 -31.39 -4.30
C VAL A 7 -6.85 -30.54 -3.17
N VAL A 8 -7.46 -31.18 -2.16
CA VAL A 8 -7.98 -30.46 -0.99
C VAL A 8 -6.83 -29.78 -0.21
N LEU A 9 -5.70 -30.45 -0.02
CA LEU A 9 -4.54 -29.86 0.66
C LEU A 9 -3.98 -28.64 -0.10
N GLY A 10 -3.90 -28.75 -1.44
CA GLY A 10 -3.45 -27.65 -2.29
C GLY A 10 -4.39 -26.45 -2.25
N LEU A 11 -5.70 -26.68 -2.27
CA LEU A 11 -6.70 -25.62 -2.14
C LEU A 11 -6.67 -24.95 -0.75
N VAL A 12 -6.49 -25.73 0.32
CA VAL A 12 -6.36 -25.19 1.69
C VAL A 12 -5.08 -24.39 1.86
N ALA A 13 -3.95 -24.83 1.27
CA ALA A 13 -2.70 -24.09 1.31
C ALA A 13 -2.77 -22.74 0.56
N MET A 14 -3.48 -22.68 -0.58
CA MET A 14 -3.72 -21.40 -1.27
C MET A 14 -4.57 -20.44 -0.43
N ALA A 15 -5.62 -20.93 0.23
CA ALA A 15 -6.49 -20.08 1.05
C ALA A 15 -5.77 -19.48 2.28
N ALA A 16 -4.78 -20.18 2.83
CA ALA A 16 -4.01 -19.72 3.99
C ALA A 16 -2.91 -18.69 3.64
N ALA A 17 -2.64 -18.46 2.36
CA ALA A 17 -1.58 -17.55 1.90
C ALA A 17 -2.09 -16.15 1.52
N LEU A 18 -3.39 -15.88 1.68
CA LEU A 18 -3.95 -14.55 1.46
C LEU A 18 -3.33 -13.59 2.50
N PRO A 19 -2.93 -12.36 2.09
CA PRO A 19 -2.49 -11.36 3.05
C PRO A 19 -3.58 -11.16 4.09
N ALA A 20 -3.19 -11.13 5.37
CA ALA A 20 -4.15 -10.90 6.44
C ALA A 20 -4.43 -9.40 6.51
N ASP A 21 -5.72 -9.03 6.46
CA ASP A 21 -6.16 -7.67 6.79
C ASP A 21 -5.83 -7.39 8.26
N ILE A 22 -5.09 -6.32 8.50
CA ILE A 22 -4.68 -5.87 9.84
C ILE A 22 -5.64 -4.77 10.30
N ILE A 23 -5.91 -3.80 9.41
CA ILE A 23 -6.86 -2.72 9.59
C ILE A 23 -7.60 -2.55 8.27
N ASN A 24 -8.92 -2.53 8.30
CA ASN A 24 -9.75 -2.13 7.18
C ASN A 24 -10.96 -1.38 7.73
N TYR A 25 -11.01 -0.07 7.50
CA TYR A 25 -12.19 0.72 7.81
C TYR A 25 -12.41 1.82 6.79
N GLU A 26 -13.68 2.14 6.59
CA GLU A 26 -14.18 3.18 5.70
C GLU A 26 -15.20 4.03 6.49
N LEU A 27 -15.01 5.34 6.44
CA LEU A 27 -15.92 6.37 6.95
C LEU A 27 -16.32 7.28 5.77
N ASP A 28 -17.31 8.16 5.98
CA ASP A 28 -17.85 9.04 4.95
C ASP A 28 -16.80 9.85 4.15
N ASN A 29 -15.64 10.15 4.74
CA ASN A 29 -14.59 10.95 4.11
C ASN A 29 -13.17 10.44 4.37
N GLN A 30 -13.02 9.20 4.87
CA GLN A 30 -11.73 8.63 5.23
C GLN A 30 -11.72 7.12 5.06
N GLU A 31 -10.64 6.60 4.50
CA GLU A 31 -10.37 5.16 4.41
C GLU A 31 -8.99 4.83 4.97
N HIS A 32 -8.84 3.61 5.50
CA HIS A 32 -7.56 3.08 5.93
C HIS A 32 -7.53 1.56 5.79
N GLU A 33 -6.58 1.09 5.00
CA GLU A 33 -6.31 -0.33 4.78
C GLU A 33 -4.86 -0.67 5.14
N GLN A 34 -4.67 -1.82 5.77
CA GLN A 34 -3.37 -2.40 6.09
C GLN A 34 -3.41 -3.90 5.87
N GLU A 35 -2.42 -4.40 5.16
CA GLU A 35 -2.24 -5.82 4.90
C GLU A 35 -0.84 -6.29 5.35
N GLY A 36 -0.75 -7.57 5.70
CA GLY A 36 0.52 -8.26 5.92
C GLY A 36 0.63 -8.91 7.30
N VAL A 37 1.78 -8.74 7.95
CA VAL A 37 2.07 -9.33 9.26
C VAL A 37 2.20 -8.21 10.29
N ALA A 38 1.16 -8.04 11.11
CA ALA A 38 1.12 -7.05 12.18
C ALA A 38 2.39 -7.10 13.06
N GLY A 39 3.00 -5.93 13.27
CA GLY A 39 4.25 -5.79 14.04
C GLY A 39 5.53 -6.28 13.34
N THR A 40 5.46 -6.78 12.10
CA THR A 40 6.63 -7.30 11.36
C THR A 40 6.82 -6.61 10.01
N ALA A 41 5.81 -6.69 9.13
CA ALA A 41 5.86 -6.17 7.77
C ALA A 41 4.44 -5.85 7.32
N VAL A 42 4.15 -4.57 7.15
CA VAL A 42 2.84 -4.05 6.81
C VAL A 42 2.95 -3.15 5.60
N GLU A 43 2.10 -3.38 4.61
CA GLU A 43 1.80 -2.42 3.57
C GLU A 43 0.46 -1.77 3.92
N GLY A 44 0.38 -0.45 3.81
CA GLY A 44 -0.85 0.25 4.14
C GLY A 44 -1.07 1.47 3.29
N GLU A 45 -2.34 1.85 3.20
CA GLU A 45 -2.77 3.10 2.62
C GLU A 45 -3.86 3.75 3.47
N TYR A 46 -3.86 5.08 3.49
CA TYR A 46 -4.95 5.86 4.06
C TYR A 46 -5.26 7.04 3.15
N SER A 47 -6.55 7.37 3.05
CA SER A 47 -7.04 8.52 2.29
C SER A 47 -8.03 9.33 3.11
N TRP A 48 -8.15 10.61 2.78
CA TRP A 48 -9.17 11.48 3.35
C TRP A 48 -9.52 12.64 2.42
N VAL A 49 -10.77 13.10 2.48
CA VAL A 49 -11.20 14.35 1.84
C VAL A 49 -11.04 15.50 2.83
N ALA A 50 -10.19 16.47 2.48
CA ALA A 50 -9.92 17.64 3.31
C ALA A 50 -10.97 18.75 3.14
N PRO A 51 -10.99 19.76 4.02
CA PRO A 51 -11.96 20.87 3.94
C PRO A 51 -11.92 21.71 2.65
N ASP A 52 -10.82 21.64 1.90
CA ASP A 52 -10.67 22.28 0.60
C ASP A 52 -11.32 21.48 -0.55
N GLY A 53 -11.89 20.31 -0.24
CA GLY A 53 -12.54 19.41 -1.19
C GLY A 53 -11.59 18.48 -1.93
N ASN A 54 -10.27 18.55 -1.66
CA ASN A 54 -9.29 17.67 -2.28
C ASN A 54 -9.17 16.36 -1.50
N GLU A 55 -9.05 15.25 -2.24
CA GLU A 55 -8.69 13.96 -1.67
C GLU A 55 -7.17 13.85 -1.54
N TYR A 56 -6.73 13.44 -0.35
CA TYR A 56 -5.36 13.16 -0.02
C TYR A 56 -5.18 11.68 0.24
N LYS A 57 -4.08 11.10 -0.24
CA LYS A 57 -3.74 9.70 -0.10
C LYS A 57 -2.27 9.54 0.24
N VAL A 58 -1.99 8.56 1.09
CA VAL A 58 -0.63 8.11 1.42
C VAL A 58 -0.59 6.59 1.36
N LYS A 59 0.42 6.07 0.66
CA LYS A 59 0.78 4.65 0.65
C LYS A 59 2.15 4.47 1.29
N TYR A 60 2.29 3.50 2.17
CA TYR A 60 3.51 3.29 2.94
C TYR A 60 3.86 1.81 3.13
N ILE A 61 5.13 1.59 3.45
CA ILE A 61 5.66 0.31 3.94
C ILE A 61 6.18 0.53 5.37
N ALA A 62 5.77 -0.35 6.28
CA ALA A 62 6.23 -0.39 7.66
C ALA A 62 6.85 -1.77 7.96
N ASP A 63 8.17 -1.81 8.11
CA ASP A 63 8.92 -3.05 8.33
C ASP A 63 10.15 -2.81 9.21
N ARG A 64 11.08 -3.77 9.22
CA ARG A 64 12.34 -3.68 9.96
C ARG A 64 13.23 -2.48 9.60
N PHE A 65 13.00 -1.83 8.47
CA PHE A 65 13.69 -0.62 8.03
C PHE A 65 12.91 0.66 8.39
N GLY A 66 11.85 0.56 9.20
CA GLY A 66 11.02 1.68 9.66
C GLY A 66 9.82 1.96 8.75
N TYR A 67 9.27 3.17 8.89
CA TYR A 67 8.14 3.67 8.09
C TYR A 67 8.64 4.47 6.90
N ARG A 68 8.16 4.15 5.70
CA ARG A 68 8.54 4.83 4.46
C ARG A 68 7.30 5.05 3.60
N VAL A 69 7.09 6.30 3.19
CA VAL A 69 6.07 6.65 2.20
C VAL A 69 6.58 6.25 0.81
N ILE A 70 5.76 5.54 0.07
CA ILE A 70 6.04 5.09 -1.30
C ILE A 70 5.34 6.00 -2.31
N GLU A 71 4.14 6.45 -1.97
CA GLU A 71 3.33 7.33 -2.80
C GLU A 71 2.50 8.25 -1.91
N ASP A 72 2.46 9.53 -2.26
CA ASP A 72 1.54 10.48 -1.65
C ASP A 72 1.27 11.67 -2.60
N ASN A 73 0.17 12.36 -2.32
CA ASN A 73 -0.16 13.66 -2.90
C ASN A 73 -0.31 14.76 -1.82
N VAL A 74 0.25 14.50 -0.63
CA VAL A 74 0.07 15.33 0.57
C VAL A 74 1.15 16.38 0.65
N VAL A 75 2.39 15.99 0.35
CA VAL A 75 3.52 16.93 0.39
C VAL A 75 3.69 17.61 -0.97
N PRO A 76 3.83 18.95 -1.00
CA PRO A 76 4.20 19.64 -2.22
C PRO A 76 5.52 19.08 -2.75
N ARG A 77 5.47 18.38 -3.89
CA ARG A 77 6.70 18.03 -4.60
C ARG A 77 7.26 19.31 -5.19
N THR A 78 8.31 19.86 -4.59
CA THR A 78 9.23 20.73 -5.33
C THR A 78 9.70 19.89 -6.51
N ARG A 79 9.18 20.21 -7.70
CA ARG A 79 9.67 19.68 -8.96
C ARG A 79 11.18 19.92 -8.93
N SER A 80 11.97 18.88 -8.65
CA SER A 80 13.39 18.93 -8.93
C SER A 80 13.43 19.31 -10.39
N LEU A 81 13.91 20.52 -10.69
CA LEU A 81 14.05 21.04 -12.04
C LEU A 81 14.49 19.88 -12.92
N ASP A 82 13.70 19.57 -13.94
CA ASP A 82 14.06 18.61 -14.97
C ASP A 82 15.37 19.14 -15.61
N ILE A 83 16.53 18.79 -15.03
CA ILE A 83 17.86 19.16 -15.58
C ILE A 83 18.11 18.39 -16.90
N THR A 84 17.24 17.47 -17.27
CA THR A 84 17.35 16.63 -18.46
C THR A 84 17.02 17.36 -19.78
N ASP A 85 16.53 18.60 -19.75
CA ASP A 85 16.24 19.37 -20.98
C ASP A 85 17.44 20.23 -21.47
N ALA A 86 18.61 20.12 -20.83
CA ALA A 86 19.79 20.93 -21.15
C ALA A 86 20.92 20.16 -21.86
N SER A 87 20.68 18.94 -22.34
CA SER A 87 21.71 18.13 -23.03
C SER A 87 21.43 17.79 -24.49
N GLU A 88 20.44 18.43 -25.13
CA GLU A 88 20.16 18.24 -26.57
C GLU A 88 20.33 19.54 -27.40
N GLU A 89 21.38 20.31 -27.12
CA GLU A 89 21.92 21.27 -28.09
C GLU A 89 23.45 21.07 -28.21
N GLU A 90 23.87 20.11 -29.05
CA GLU A 90 25.11 20.21 -29.84
C GLU A 90 24.93 19.54 -31.22
#